data_AF-A0A357LBB8-F1
#
_entry.id   AF-A0A357LBB8-F1
#
_cell.length_a   1.000
_cell.length_b   1.000
_cell.length_c   1.000
_cell.angle_alpha   90.00
_cell.angle_beta   90.00
_cell.angle_gamma   90.00
#
_symmetry.space_group_name_H-M   'P 1'
#
loop_
_entity.id
_entity.type
_entity.pdbx_description
1 polymer ?
#
loop_
_entity_poly.entity_id
_entity_poly.type
_entity_poly.pdbx_seq_one_letter_code
_entity_poly.pdbx_strand_id
1 'polypeptide(L)'
;MVRPLIMGLGAAGALTAAAVTGVVVTRNDGGQADARAAQASLANAAAETVCIKSNVRLVEGMSAACYARDQYEAMRDRAVISADGGAVRLTLAHPTDASVPAVTVSTCAEYDTGVAEGWEAVTSADMRREEYFRRACGALGMLVKARPAQSSGFPGGKASEADIRSMAAAEALGFGEVVASVPVDVAGMGEGVWKLAIGQGETMVFEIAHADFTGDGAGEILAYLSVGAAGGTTRTGTIGLMEKTSVDGPCGFRPL
;
A
#
# COMPACT_ATOMS: atom_id res chain seq x y z
N MET A 1 -29.12 -80.86 -24.85
CA MET A 1 -30.10 -81.20 -23.81
C MET A 1 -30.35 -79.97 -22.96
N VAL A 2 -31.64 -79.65 -22.75
CA VAL A 2 -32.21 -78.82 -21.67
C VAL A 2 -31.88 -77.30 -21.62
N ARG A 3 -32.96 -76.53 -21.87
CA ARG A 3 -33.31 -75.11 -21.65
C ARG A 3 -33.47 -74.80 -20.11
N PRO A 4 -33.93 -73.62 -19.63
CA PRO A 4 -33.49 -72.21 -19.70
C PRO A 4 -33.65 -71.46 -18.33
N LEU A 5 -33.73 -70.12 -18.35
CA LEU A 5 -34.16 -69.14 -17.32
C LEU A 5 -33.18 -68.91 -16.13
N ILE A 6 -32.94 -67.67 -15.67
CA ILE A 6 -33.89 -66.81 -14.95
C ILE A 6 -33.59 -65.31 -15.16
N MET A 7 -34.66 -64.54 -15.38
CA MET A 7 -34.75 -63.08 -15.23
C MET A 7 -34.48 -62.63 -13.79
N GLY A 8 -33.69 -61.57 -13.64
CA GLY A 8 -33.60 -60.81 -12.39
C GLY A 8 -33.59 -59.32 -12.70
N LEU A 9 -34.78 -58.70 -12.70
CA LEU A 9 -34.95 -57.26 -12.58
C LEU A 9 -34.47 -56.86 -11.17
N GLY A 10 -33.35 -56.14 -11.10
CA GLY A 10 -32.91 -55.41 -9.92
C GLY A 10 -32.85 -53.93 -10.26
N ALA A 11 -33.87 -53.19 -9.83
CA ALA A 11 -33.94 -51.74 -9.95
C ALA A 11 -32.82 -51.08 -9.14
N ALA A 12 -31.79 -50.57 -9.81
CA ALA A 12 -30.83 -49.64 -9.22
C ALA A 12 -31.34 -48.22 -9.44
N GLY A 13 -31.90 -47.63 -8.38
CA GLY A 13 -32.16 -46.20 -8.32
C GLY A 13 -30.84 -45.43 -8.38
N ALA A 14 -30.51 -44.90 -9.55
CA ALA A 14 -29.48 -43.90 -9.68
C ALA A 14 -30.09 -42.54 -9.29
N LEU A 15 -29.81 -42.11 -8.05
CA LEU A 15 -29.87 -40.70 -7.68
C LEU A 15 -28.80 -39.97 -8.51
N THR A 16 -29.22 -39.36 -9.62
CA THR A 16 -28.44 -38.33 -10.28
C THR A 16 -28.41 -37.12 -9.36
N ALA A 17 -27.31 -36.96 -8.62
CA ALA A 17 -26.94 -35.67 -8.07
C ALA A 17 -26.59 -34.75 -9.25
N ALA A 18 -27.61 -34.06 -9.76
CA ALA A 18 -27.39 -32.85 -10.53
C ALA A 18 -26.81 -31.82 -9.55
N ALA A 19 -25.48 -31.67 -9.57
CA ALA A 19 -24.82 -30.51 -8.99
C ALA A 19 -25.19 -29.30 -9.85
N VAL A 20 -26.37 -28.73 -9.59
CA VAL A 20 -26.61 -27.33 -9.90
C VAL A 20 -25.74 -26.57 -8.91
N THR A 21 -24.55 -26.16 -9.35
CA THR A 21 -23.85 -25.05 -8.72
C THR A 21 -24.72 -23.82 -8.93
N GLY A 22 -25.69 -23.66 -8.02
CA GLY A 22 -26.37 -22.40 -7.82
C GLY A 22 -25.28 -21.39 -7.51
N VAL A 23 -25.10 -20.44 -8.43
CA VAL A 23 -24.44 -19.18 -8.14
C VAL A 23 -25.26 -18.54 -7.04
N VAL A 24 -24.82 -18.71 -5.80
CA VAL A 24 -25.31 -17.88 -4.70
C VAL A 24 -24.69 -16.52 -4.97
N VAL A 25 -25.43 -15.68 -5.70
CA VAL A 25 -25.25 -14.24 -5.66
C VAL A 25 -25.63 -13.84 -4.24
N THR A 26 -24.64 -13.81 -3.34
CA THR A 26 -24.81 -13.11 -2.07
C THR A 26 -25.07 -11.65 -2.43
N ARG A 27 -26.29 -11.21 -2.14
CA ARG A 27 -26.72 -9.82 -2.29
C ARG A 27 -25.69 -8.96 -1.55
N ASN A 28 -25.13 -8.00 -2.26
CA ASN A 28 -24.04 -7.17 -1.82
C ASN A 28 -24.59 -6.17 -0.77
N ASP A 29 -24.49 -6.52 0.51
CA ASP A 29 -24.84 -5.64 1.63
C ASP A 29 -23.73 -4.59 1.87
N GLY A 30 -23.31 -3.90 0.80
CA GLY A 30 -22.21 -2.93 0.79
C GLY A 30 -22.35 -1.87 1.90
N GLY A 31 -23.57 -1.41 2.18
CA GLY A 31 -23.80 -0.42 3.23
C GLY A 31 -23.49 -0.87 4.67
N GLN A 32 -23.60 -2.17 4.98
CA GLN A 32 -23.33 -2.68 6.34
C GLN A 32 -21.87 -3.10 6.54
N ALA A 33 -21.23 -3.62 5.50
CA ALA A 33 -19.80 -3.91 5.52
C ALA A 33 -18.98 -2.61 5.59
N ASP A 34 -19.39 -1.59 4.84
CA ASP A 34 -18.73 -0.28 4.83
C ASP A 34 -18.96 0.48 6.14
N ALA A 35 -20.17 0.38 6.73
CA ALA A 35 -20.44 0.95 8.05
C ALA A 35 -19.65 0.26 9.17
N ARG A 36 -19.47 -1.08 9.10
CA ARG A 36 -18.61 -1.81 10.04
C ARG A 36 -17.13 -1.52 9.84
N ALA A 37 -16.67 -1.32 8.61
CA ALA A 37 -15.30 -0.93 8.32
C ALA A 37 -15.02 0.50 8.79
N ALA A 38 -15.97 1.42 8.59
CA ALA A 38 -15.92 2.77 9.14
C ALA A 38 -15.99 2.77 10.68
N GLN A 39 -16.84 1.93 11.29
CA GLN A 39 -16.85 1.75 12.74
C GLN A 39 -15.59 1.07 13.27
N ALA A 40 -14.94 0.18 12.53
CA ALA A 40 -13.66 -0.41 12.90
C ALA A 40 -12.54 0.64 12.83
N SER A 41 -12.53 1.47 11.77
CA SER A 41 -11.66 2.65 11.64
C SER A 41 -11.84 3.63 12.81
N LEU A 42 -13.07 3.88 13.25
CA LEU A 42 -13.38 4.73 14.40
C LEU A 42 -13.15 4.00 15.76
N ALA A 43 -13.28 2.68 15.82
CA ALA A 43 -12.99 1.91 17.04
C ALA A 43 -11.47 1.79 17.29
N ASN A 44 -10.67 1.81 16.23
CA ASN A 44 -9.22 2.03 16.31
C ASN A 44 -8.87 3.44 16.84
N ALA A 45 -9.85 4.36 16.95
CA ALA A 45 -9.65 5.61 17.66
C ALA A 45 -9.64 5.48 19.18
N ALA A 46 -10.28 4.44 19.72
CA ALA A 46 -10.32 4.19 21.17
C ALA A 46 -9.11 3.38 21.67
N ALA A 47 -8.39 2.71 20.78
CA ALA A 47 -7.14 2.02 21.06
C ALA A 47 -6.14 2.49 20.01
N GLU A 48 -5.18 3.34 20.39
CA GLU A 48 -4.12 4.02 19.58
C GLU A 48 -3.41 3.10 18.55
N THR A 49 -4.15 2.63 17.56
CA THR A 49 -3.74 1.60 16.61
C THR A 49 -4.06 2.10 15.22
N VAL A 50 -3.16 1.80 14.29
CA VAL A 50 -3.32 2.12 12.88
C VAL A 50 -3.26 0.82 12.09
N CYS A 51 -4.11 0.71 11.07
CA CYS A 51 -4.19 -0.49 10.25
C CYS A 51 -3.50 -0.27 8.92
N ILE A 52 -2.62 -1.21 8.57
CA ILE A 52 -2.03 -1.31 7.23
C ILE A 52 -3.05 -1.98 6.31
N LYS A 53 -3.41 -1.31 5.22
CA LYS A 53 -4.45 -1.72 4.27
C LYS A 53 -3.91 -2.58 3.13
N SER A 54 -2.68 -2.32 2.70
CA SER A 54 -2.06 -3.01 1.57
C SER A 54 -1.06 -4.07 2.03
N ASN A 55 -0.71 -4.96 1.10
CA ASN A 55 0.40 -5.89 1.25
C ASN A 55 1.78 -5.20 1.05
N VAL A 56 1.87 -3.87 1.22
CA VAL A 56 3.14 -3.16 1.18
C VAL A 56 3.93 -3.55 2.42
N ARG A 57 5.01 -4.31 2.21
CA ARG A 57 5.93 -4.71 3.26
C ARG A 57 7.17 -3.83 3.17
N LEU A 58 7.42 -3.05 4.22
CA LEU A 58 8.52 -2.09 4.28
C LEU A 58 9.73 -2.66 5.04
N VAL A 59 9.44 -3.44 6.07
CA VAL A 59 10.44 -4.10 6.92
C VAL A 59 10.05 -5.56 7.16
N GLU A 60 10.99 -6.35 7.64
CA GLU A 60 10.78 -7.74 8.01
C GLU A 60 9.61 -7.93 8.99
N GLY A 61 8.78 -8.93 8.75
CA GLY A 61 7.65 -9.27 9.62
C GLY A 61 6.52 -8.24 9.67
N MET A 62 6.52 -7.23 8.80
CA MET A 62 5.38 -6.34 8.58
C MET A 62 4.32 -7.04 7.71
N SER A 63 3.05 -6.91 8.08
CA SER A 63 1.92 -7.48 7.34
C SER A 63 0.70 -6.54 7.40
N ALA A 64 -0.32 -6.82 6.58
CA ALA A 64 -1.60 -6.13 6.68
C ALA A 64 -2.29 -6.50 8.00
N ALA A 65 -2.18 -5.63 9.00
CA ALA A 65 -2.79 -5.75 10.31
C ALA A 65 -2.85 -4.38 10.99
N CYS A 66 -3.53 -4.32 12.13
CA CYS A 66 -3.54 -3.15 12.99
C CYS A 66 -2.46 -3.28 14.06
N TYR A 67 -1.66 -2.23 14.22
CA TYR A 67 -0.56 -2.20 15.18
C TYR A 67 -0.68 -0.97 16.06
N ALA A 68 -0.28 -1.12 17.32
CA ALA A 68 -0.11 -0.01 18.24
C ALA A 68 1.18 0.77 17.93
N ARG A 69 1.27 1.98 18.46
CA ARG A 69 2.42 2.86 18.26
C ARG A 69 3.76 2.22 18.65
N ASP A 70 3.83 1.57 19.81
CA ASP A 70 5.04 0.91 20.31
C ASP A 70 5.49 -0.23 19.38
N GLN A 71 4.54 -0.93 18.75
CA GLN A 71 4.85 -1.94 17.75
C GLN A 71 5.44 -1.33 16.47
N TYR A 72 4.96 -0.17 16.03
CA TYR A 72 5.58 0.56 14.92
C TYR A 72 6.96 1.11 15.27
N GLU A 73 7.16 1.58 16.51
CA GLU A 73 8.48 1.99 17.01
C GLU A 73 9.45 0.80 16.97
N ALA A 74 9.05 -0.37 17.48
CA ALA A 74 9.84 -1.59 17.42
C ALA A 74 10.09 -2.12 15.99
N MET A 75 9.23 -1.77 15.02
CA MET A 75 9.46 -2.12 13.61
C MET A 75 10.63 -1.34 13.00
N ARG A 76 11.02 -0.19 13.56
CA ARG A 76 12.15 0.61 13.04
C ARG A 76 13.51 -0.07 13.23
N ASP A 77 13.60 -1.01 14.17
CA ASP A 77 14.79 -1.84 14.43
C ASP A 77 14.81 -3.12 13.60
N ARG A 78 13.83 -3.32 12.71
CA ARG A 78 13.80 -4.48 11.81
C ARG A 78 14.49 -4.17 10.49
N ALA A 79 14.95 -5.22 9.81
CA ALA A 79 15.60 -5.07 8.52
C ALA A 79 14.63 -4.47 7.49
N VAL A 80 15.09 -3.43 6.79
CA VAL A 80 14.41 -2.90 5.59
C VAL A 80 14.45 -3.97 4.50
N ILE A 81 13.33 -4.15 3.79
CA ILE A 81 13.22 -5.17 2.74
C ILE A 81 12.91 -4.58 1.36
N SER A 82 13.40 -5.25 0.32
CA SER A 82 13.08 -4.95 -1.06
C SER A 82 11.70 -5.49 -1.46
N ALA A 83 11.25 -5.18 -2.67
CA ALA A 83 9.93 -5.57 -3.16
C ALA A 83 9.72 -7.10 -3.21
N ASP A 84 10.79 -7.87 -3.41
CA ASP A 84 10.82 -9.34 -3.36
C ASP A 84 10.87 -9.89 -1.92
N GLY A 85 11.02 -9.02 -0.91
CA GLY A 85 11.14 -9.39 0.50
C GLY A 85 12.56 -9.68 0.97
N GLY A 86 13.59 -9.52 0.11
CA GLY A 86 14.99 -9.64 0.53
C GLY A 86 15.42 -8.51 1.45
N ALA A 87 16.22 -8.80 2.48
CA ALA A 87 16.80 -7.76 3.34
C ALA A 87 17.75 -6.85 2.54
N VAL A 88 17.60 -5.54 2.70
CA VAL A 88 18.42 -4.52 2.05
C VAL A 88 19.50 -4.06 3.03
N ARG A 89 20.73 -3.93 2.53
CA ARG A 89 21.84 -3.28 3.24
C ARG A 89 22.30 -2.07 2.44
N LEU A 90 22.48 -0.96 3.12
CA LEU A 90 22.91 0.29 2.53
C LEU A 90 24.28 0.68 3.10
N THR A 91 25.20 1.04 2.22
CA THR A 91 26.50 1.59 2.62
C THR A 91 26.43 3.11 2.56
N LEU A 92 26.75 3.78 3.66
CA LEU A 92 26.82 5.23 3.75
C LEU A 92 28.28 5.67 3.94
N ALA A 93 28.68 6.74 3.26
CA ALA A 93 29.99 7.36 3.39
C ALA A 93 29.90 8.65 4.21
N HIS A 94 30.99 8.98 4.91
CA HIS A 94 31.10 10.19 5.70
C HIS A 94 31.08 11.43 4.77
N PRO A 95 30.36 12.52 5.12
CA PRO A 95 30.11 13.63 4.19
C PRO A 95 31.36 14.38 3.75
N THR A 96 32.39 14.45 4.60
CA THR A 96 33.57 15.30 4.36
C THR A 96 34.91 14.58 4.50
N ASP A 97 34.92 13.31 4.88
CA ASP A 97 36.16 12.59 5.20
C ASP A 97 36.16 11.19 4.59
N ALA A 98 36.80 11.08 3.42
CA ALA A 98 36.92 9.81 2.70
C ALA A 98 37.86 8.80 3.39
N SER A 99 38.58 9.18 4.44
CA SER A 99 39.41 8.27 5.23
C SER A 99 38.61 7.52 6.31
N VAL A 100 37.45 8.05 6.70
CA VAL A 100 36.53 7.37 7.61
C VAL A 100 35.90 6.18 6.89
N PRO A 101 35.97 4.96 7.46
CA PRO A 101 35.34 3.80 6.87
C PRO A 101 33.83 3.99 6.70
N ALA A 102 33.31 3.58 5.56
CA ALA A 102 31.88 3.58 5.32
C ALA A 102 31.13 2.71 6.34
N VAL A 103 29.93 3.13 6.74
CA VAL A 103 29.06 2.35 7.63
C VAL A 103 28.03 1.59 6.80
N THR A 104 27.69 0.37 7.23
CA THR A 104 26.61 -0.40 6.64
C THR A 104 25.42 -0.38 7.58
N VAL A 105 24.26 0.04 7.07
CA VAL A 105 23.00 0.07 7.80
C VAL A 105 22.00 -0.91 7.18
N SER A 106 21.09 -1.41 8.00
CA SER A 106 20.08 -2.42 7.65
C SER A 106 18.70 -2.10 8.20
N THR A 107 18.61 -1.24 9.22
CA THR A 107 17.36 -0.84 9.88
C THR A 107 17.08 0.65 9.69
N CYS A 108 15.85 1.07 9.98
CA CYS A 108 15.51 2.49 9.95
C CYS A 108 16.17 3.27 11.08
N ALA A 109 16.31 2.68 12.26
CA ALA A 109 17.01 3.32 13.38
C ALA A 109 18.47 3.65 13.03
N GLU A 110 19.18 2.70 12.40
CA GLU A 110 20.56 2.90 11.93
C GLU A 110 20.65 3.95 10.82
N TYR A 111 19.75 3.88 9.84
CA TYR A 111 19.71 4.83 8.72
C TYR A 111 19.43 6.26 9.17
N ASP A 112 18.40 6.47 10.00
CA ASP A 112 18.02 7.80 10.49
C ASP A 112 19.16 8.43 11.32
N THR A 113 19.89 7.62 12.09
CA THR A 113 21.08 8.06 12.83
C THR A 113 22.19 8.51 11.87
N GLY A 114 22.51 7.69 10.86
CA GLY A 114 23.51 8.02 9.85
C GLY A 114 23.18 9.30 9.08
N VAL A 115 21.93 9.45 8.61
CA VAL A 115 21.50 10.66 7.88
C VAL A 115 21.52 11.90 8.78
N ALA A 116 21.14 11.78 10.05
CA ALA A 116 21.20 12.91 11.00
C ALA A 116 22.64 13.38 11.26
N GLU A 117 23.61 12.48 11.17
CA GLU A 117 25.05 12.78 11.24
C GLU A 117 25.65 13.23 9.88
N GLY A 118 24.84 13.28 8.82
CA GLY A 118 25.23 13.72 7.48
C GLY A 118 25.84 12.65 6.59
N TRP A 119 25.78 11.37 6.96
CA TRP A 119 26.25 10.28 6.12
C TRP A 119 25.31 10.08 4.92
N GLU A 120 25.87 9.78 3.75
CA GLU A 120 25.11 9.67 2.51
C GLU A 120 25.54 8.50 1.62
N ALA A 121 24.63 8.05 0.76
CA ALA A 121 24.92 7.03 -0.24
C ALA A 121 25.64 7.64 -1.45
N VAL A 122 26.91 7.30 -1.66
CA VAL A 122 27.73 7.92 -2.73
C VAL A 122 27.83 7.10 -4.01
N THR A 123 27.52 5.80 -3.97
CA THR A 123 27.54 4.95 -5.18
C THR A 123 26.15 4.85 -5.80
N SER A 124 26.05 4.73 -7.12
CA SER A 124 24.75 4.56 -7.78
C SER A 124 24.00 3.30 -7.34
N ALA A 125 24.72 2.27 -6.88
CA ALA A 125 24.09 1.08 -6.32
C ALA A 125 23.47 1.39 -4.94
N ASP A 126 24.18 2.13 -4.10
CA ASP A 126 23.70 2.51 -2.77
C ASP A 126 22.60 3.56 -2.85
N MET A 127 22.67 4.55 -3.74
CA MET A 127 21.58 5.50 -3.97
C MET A 127 20.28 4.79 -4.34
N ARG A 128 20.33 3.76 -5.20
CA ARG A 128 19.15 2.94 -5.51
C ARG A 128 18.65 2.13 -4.31
N ARG A 129 19.56 1.71 -3.41
CA ARG A 129 19.18 1.01 -2.18
C ARG A 129 18.59 1.96 -1.15
N GLU A 130 19.09 3.19 -1.09
CA GLU A 130 18.64 4.24 -0.20
C GLU A 130 17.15 4.55 -0.41
N GLU A 131 16.64 4.47 -1.64
CA GLU A 131 15.20 4.60 -1.92
C GLU A 131 14.33 3.63 -1.11
N TYR A 132 14.81 2.41 -0.84
CA TYR A 132 14.09 1.47 0.04
C TYR A 132 14.03 1.97 1.48
N PHE A 133 15.11 2.59 1.96
CA PHE A 133 15.19 3.16 3.31
C PHE A 133 14.34 4.41 3.41
N ARG A 134 14.46 5.38 2.49
CA ARG A 134 13.61 6.59 2.47
C ARG A 134 12.13 6.23 2.49
N ARG A 135 11.74 5.24 1.68
CA ARG A 135 10.39 4.68 1.66
C ARG A 135 10.02 4.05 3.01
N ALA A 136 10.78 3.05 3.47
CA ALA A 136 10.42 2.31 4.68
C ALA A 136 10.40 3.21 5.93
N CYS A 137 11.44 4.02 6.10
CA CYS A 137 11.65 4.83 7.30
C CYS A 137 10.74 6.07 7.30
N GLY A 138 10.49 6.67 6.13
CA GLY A 138 9.48 7.73 5.98
C GLY A 138 8.09 7.25 6.39
N ALA A 139 7.62 6.10 5.86
CA ALA A 139 6.32 5.56 6.24
C ALA A 139 6.24 5.13 7.71
N LEU A 140 7.25 4.43 8.23
CA LEU A 140 7.25 4.06 9.65
C LEU A 140 7.28 5.29 10.56
N GLY A 141 8.03 6.33 10.20
CA GLY A 141 8.05 7.61 10.91
C GLY A 141 6.69 8.28 10.96
N MET A 142 5.89 8.18 9.91
CA MET A 142 4.50 8.66 9.89
C MET A 142 3.56 7.76 10.70
N LEU A 143 3.67 6.44 10.57
CA LEU A 143 2.85 5.48 11.32
C LEU A 143 3.03 5.61 12.84
N VAL A 144 4.23 5.92 13.31
CA VAL A 144 4.50 6.18 14.74
C VAL A 144 3.81 7.46 15.24
N LYS A 145 3.66 8.47 14.38
CA LYS A 145 3.07 9.77 14.72
C LYS A 145 1.56 9.82 14.49
N ALA A 146 1.03 8.82 13.79
CA ALA A 146 -0.35 8.74 13.38
C ALA A 146 -1.29 8.76 14.58
N ARG A 147 -2.40 9.49 14.42
CA ARG A 147 -3.45 9.61 15.41
C ARG A 147 -4.76 9.14 14.80
N PRO A 148 -5.75 8.83 15.62
CA PRO A 148 -7.08 8.58 15.09
C PRO A 148 -7.67 9.83 14.44
N ALA A 149 -8.18 9.66 13.23
CA ALA A 149 -8.91 10.71 12.53
C ALA A 149 -10.25 10.99 13.20
N GLN A 150 -10.55 12.27 13.46
CA GLN A 150 -11.85 12.72 13.99
C GLN A 150 -12.86 12.97 12.86
N SER A 151 -12.35 13.29 11.68
CA SER A 151 -13.10 13.47 10.44
C SER A 151 -12.29 12.95 9.26
N SER A 152 -12.92 12.67 8.12
CA SER A 152 -12.14 12.40 6.90
C SER A 152 -12.95 12.72 5.65
N GLY A 153 -12.26 13.27 4.65
CA GLY A 153 -12.76 13.41 3.29
C GLY A 153 -12.78 12.10 2.51
N PHE A 154 -12.20 11.02 3.04
CA PHE A 154 -12.17 9.69 2.42
C PHE A 154 -13.23 8.78 3.07
N PRO A 155 -14.37 8.50 2.41
CA PRO A 155 -15.38 7.60 2.96
C PRO A 155 -14.79 6.22 3.29
N GLY A 156 -14.99 5.75 4.52
CA GLY A 156 -14.37 4.50 5.01
C GLY A 156 -12.84 4.54 5.07
N GLY A 157 -12.25 5.73 5.00
CA GLY A 157 -10.81 5.96 4.91
C GLY A 157 -10.17 5.49 3.61
N LYS A 158 -10.95 5.19 2.56
CA LYS A 158 -10.45 4.61 1.31
C LYS A 158 -10.50 5.68 0.20
N ALA A 159 -9.51 5.68 -0.68
CA ALA A 159 -9.61 6.48 -1.89
C ALA A 159 -10.63 5.86 -2.85
N SER A 160 -11.37 6.70 -3.57
CA SER A 160 -12.20 6.31 -4.70
C SER A 160 -11.44 6.50 -6.02
N GLU A 161 -11.97 5.94 -7.11
CA GLU A 161 -11.43 6.19 -8.45
C GLU A 161 -11.39 7.70 -8.78
N ALA A 162 -12.42 8.44 -8.34
CA ALA A 162 -12.50 9.89 -8.53
C ALA A 162 -11.38 10.63 -7.77
N ASP A 163 -11.05 10.19 -6.56
CA ASP A 163 -9.94 10.76 -5.78
C ASP A 163 -8.59 10.54 -6.49
N ILE A 164 -8.35 9.32 -6.96
CA ILE A 164 -7.12 8.96 -7.67
C ILE A 164 -7.00 9.75 -8.99
N ARG A 165 -8.11 9.93 -9.71
CA ARG A 165 -8.17 10.75 -10.92
C ARG A 165 -7.89 12.22 -10.62
N SER A 166 -8.47 12.76 -9.54
CA SER A 166 -8.22 14.13 -9.10
C SER A 166 -6.75 14.35 -8.71
N MET A 167 -6.18 13.42 -7.95
CA MET A 167 -4.77 13.47 -7.54
C MET A 167 -3.84 13.47 -8.75
N ALA A 168 -4.10 12.59 -9.72
CA ALA A 168 -3.33 12.52 -10.96
C ALA A 168 -3.37 13.82 -11.78
N ALA A 169 -4.53 14.48 -11.81
CA ALA A 169 -4.72 15.75 -12.50
C ALA A 169 -4.01 16.91 -11.80
N ALA A 170 -3.93 16.91 -10.47
CA ALA A 170 -3.26 17.95 -9.70
C ALA A 170 -1.74 17.88 -9.79
N GLU A 171 -1.18 16.67 -9.71
CA GLU A 171 0.27 16.45 -9.55
C GLU A 171 0.99 16.07 -10.86
N ALA A 172 0.25 15.93 -11.96
CA ALA A 172 0.78 15.49 -13.26
C ALA A 172 1.68 14.24 -13.15
N LEU A 173 1.19 13.21 -12.43
CA LEU A 173 1.91 11.98 -12.06
C LEU A 173 2.22 11.05 -13.26
N GLY A 174 2.94 11.55 -14.25
CA GLY A 174 3.39 10.80 -15.43
C GLY A 174 4.91 10.80 -15.57
N PHE A 175 5.38 9.97 -16.50
CA PHE A 175 6.79 9.86 -16.83
C PHE A 175 7.10 10.78 -18.04
N GLY A 176 7.96 11.78 -17.84
CA GLY A 176 8.30 12.79 -18.85
C GLY A 176 7.45 14.05 -18.77
N GLU A 177 7.47 14.88 -19.81
CA GLU A 177 6.63 16.08 -19.89
C GLU A 177 5.16 15.68 -20.08
N VAL A 178 4.35 15.89 -19.04
CA VAL A 178 2.92 15.59 -19.08
C VAL A 178 2.16 16.86 -19.45
N VAL A 179 1.53 16.86 -20.63
CA VAL A 179 0.61 17.93 -21.03
C VAL A 179 -0.73 17.70 -20.31
N ALA A 180 -1.28 18.74 -19.69
CA ALA A 180 -2.49 18.67 -18.85
C ALA A 180 -3.75 18.11 -19.55
N SER A 181 -3.75 17.95 -20.88
CA SER A 181 -4.87 17.43 -21.67
C SER A 181 -4.82 15.91 -21.93
N VAL A 182 -3.81 15.20 -21.42
CA VAL A 182 -3.68 13.76 -21.65
C VAL A 182 -4.73 13.01 -20.81
N PRO A 183 -5.56 12.14 -21.41
CA PRO A 183 -6.51 11.32 -20.67
C PRO A 183 -5.79 10.48 -19.61
N VAL A 184 -6.37 10.45 -18.40
CA VAL A 184 -5.90 9.61 -17.31
C VAL A 184 -6.81 8.41 -17.18
N ASP A 185 -6.28 7.22 -17.44
CA ASP A 185 -6.99 5.97 -17.18
C ASP A 185 -6.68 5.52 -15.76
N VAL A 186 -7.71 5.27 -14.96
CA VAL A 186 -7.60 4.80 -13.57
C VAL A 186 -8.25 3.43 -13.47
N ALA A 187 -7.53 2.46 -12.90
CA ALA A 187 -8.03 1.11 -12.69
C ALA A 187 -7.71 0.63 -11.28
N GLY A 188 -8.72 0.07 -10.59
CA GLY A 188 -8.52 -0.64 -9.33
C GLY A 188 -7.86 -2.01 -9.58
N MET A 189 -6.75 -2.27 -8.90
CA MET A 189 -5.98 -3.51 -9.04
C MET A 189 -6.12 -4.44 -7.82
N GLY A 190 -6.87 -4.01 -6.82
CA GLY A 190 -7.05 -4.69 -5.54
C GLY A 190 -7.44 -3.69 -4.46
N GLU A 191 -7.60 -4.16 -3.23
CA GLU A 191 -7.92 -3.28 -2.11
C GLU A 191 -6.77 -2.29 -1.84
N GLY A 192 -7.06 -0.99 -1.98
CA GLY A 192 -6.09 0.08 -1.78
C GLY A 192 -4.96 0.12 -2.81
N VAL A 193 -5.14 -0.52 -3.98
CA VAL A 193 -4.13 -0.50 -5.05
C VAL A 193 -4.74 0.02 -6.34
N TRP A 194 -4.18 1.09 -6.86
CA TRP A 194 -4.63 1.74 -8.08
C TRP A 194 -3.53 1.78 -9.12
N LYS A 195 -3.92 1.58 -10.37
CA LYS A 195 -3.07 1.78 -11.54
C LYS A 195 -3.57 3.00 -12.30
N LEU A 196 -2.66 3.89 -12.65
CA LEU A 196 -2.89 5.03 -13.51
C LEU A 196 -2.06 4.88 -14.78
N ALA A 197 -2.67 5.14 -15.93
CA ALA A 197 -1.95 5.31 -17.18
C ALA A 197 -2.16 6.73 -17.70
N ILE A 198 -1.06 7.43 -17.97
CA ILE A 198 -1.04 8.81 -18.47
C ILE A 198 -0.01 8.88 -19.59
N GLY A 199 -0.47 8.95 -20.83
CA GLY A 199 0.41 8.96 -22.01
C GLY A 199 1.26 7.68 -22.08
N GLN A 200 2.58 7.83 -22.00
CA GLN A 200 3.54 6.71 -21.94
C GLN A 200 3.95 6.33 -20.51
N GLY A 201 3.38 6.98 -19.50
CA GLY A 201 3.65 6.73 -18.09
C GLY A 201 2.66 5.73 -17.49
N GLU A 202 3.16 4.97 -16.52
CA GLU A 202 2.37 4.14 -15.62
C GLU A 202 2.71 4.50 -14.18
N THR A 203 1.68 4.82 -13.40
CA THR A 203 1.80 5.10 -11.96
C THR A 203 0.99 4.08 -11.17
N MET A 204 1.61 3.49 -10.15
CA MET A 204 0.93 2.63 -9.19
C MET A 204 0.79 3.39 -7.87
N VAL A 205 -0.39 3.39 -7.28
CA VAL A 205 -0.67 3.95 -5.96
C VAL A 205 -1.00 2.81 -5.03
N PHE A 206 -0.28 2.72 -3.91
CA PHE A 206 -0.51 1.74 -2.86
C PHE A 206 -0.88 2.48 -1.58
N GLU A 207 -2.16 2.40 -1.20
CA GLU A 207 -2.64 2.91 0.08
C GLU A 207 -2.04 2.06 1.21
N ILE A 208 -1.25 2.67 2.08
CA ILE A 208 -0.59 2.01 3.20
C ILE A 208 -1.52 2.02 4.41
N ALA A 209 -1.98 3.20 4.83
CA ALA A 209 -2.80 3.35 6.03
C ALA A 209 -3.66 4.61 5.96
N HIS A 210 -4.70 4.69 6.78
CA HIS A 210 -5.54 5.87 6.95
C HIS A 210 -5.57 6.28 8.43
N ALA A 211 -5.22 7.53 8.70
CA ALA A 211 -5.10 8.11 10.03
C ALA A 211 -4.96 9.63 9.92
N ASP A 212 -5.02 10.34 11.06
CA ASP A 212 -4.57 11.72 11.17
C ASP A 212 -3.04 11.74 11.32
N PHE A 213 -2.36 12.05 10.22
CA PHE A 213 -0.91 12.09 10.13
C PHE A 213 -0.34 13.50 10.33
N THR A 214 -1.19 14.53 10.22
CA THR A 214 -0.79 15.94 10.32
C THR A 214 -1.06 16.55 11.71
N GLY A 215 -1.90 15.89 12.50
CA GLY A 215 -2.31 16.30 13.83
C GLY A 215 -3.43 17.33 13.84
N ASP A 216 -4.12 17.54 12.72
CA ASP A 216 -5.21 18.53 12.59
C ASP A 216 -6.61 17.93 12.84
N GLY A 217 -6.68 16.61 13.09
CA GLY A 217 -7.91 15.86 13.32
C GLY A 217 -8.61 15.36 12.04
N ALA A 218 -8.14 15.73 10.85
CA ALA A 218 -8.59 15.15 9.59
C ALA A 218 -7.77 13.90 9.25
N GLY A 219 -8.42 12.91 8.64
CA GLY A 219 -7.75 11.67 8.23
C GLY A 219 -7.23 11.75 6.80
N GLU A 220 -5.93 11.57 6.64
CA GLU A 220 -5.24 11.38 5.36
C GLU A 220 -4.99 9.90 5.06
N ILE A 221 -4.65 9.59 3.80
CA ILE A 221 -4.15 8.27 3.42
C ILE A 221 -2.64 8.35 3.21
N LEU A 222 -1.87 7.65 4.02
CA LEU A 222 -0.45 7.41 3.73
C LEU A 222 -0.37 6.46 2.54
N ALA A 223 0.34 6.86 1.48
CA ALA A 223 0.42 6.10 0.24
C ALA A 223 1.85 6.07 -0.31
N TYR A 224 2.17 4.99 -1.03
CA TYR A 224 3.36 4.88 -1.86
C TYR A 224 2.97 5.00 -3.34
N LEU A 225 3.61 5.92 -4.05
CA LEU A 225 3.48 6.09 -5.48
C LEU A 225 4.70 5.50 -6.17
N SER A 226 4.50 4.68 -7.20
CA SER A 226 5.56 4.23 -8.09
C SER A 226 5.26 4.66 -9.52
N VAL A 227 6.08 5.57 -10.04
CA VAL A 227 5.97 6.13 -11.39
C VAL A 227 7.02 5.48 -12.28
N GLY A 228 6.65 5.07 -13.48
CA GLY A 228 7.58 4.52 -14.47
C GLY A 228 7.07 4.69 -15.90
N ALA A 229 7.92 4.34 -16.85
CA ALA A 229 7.49 4.21 -18.24
C ALA A 229 6.63 2.95 -18.41
N ALA A 230 5.52 3.03 -19.12
CA ALA A 230 4.67 1.89 -19.44
C ALA A 230 5.48 0.82 -20.18
N GLY A 231 5.55 -0.39 -19.63
CA GLY A 231 6.35 -1.49 -20.18
C GLY A 231 7.87 -1.34 -20.01
N GLY A 232 8.34 -0.29 -19.34
CA GLY A 232 9.75 -0.05 -19.05
C GLY A 232 10.21 -0.65 -17.72
N THR A 233 11.53 -0.74 -17.54
CA THR A 233 12.17 -1.18 -16.29
C THR A 233 12.50 -0.03 -15.34
N THR A 234 12.55 1.21 -15.85
CA THR A 234 12.79 2.41 -15.04
C THR A 234 11.54 2.75 -14.25
N ARG A 235 11.65 2.67 -12.93
CA ARG A 235 10.64 3.16 -11.99
C ARG A 235 11.31 3.99 -10.92
N THR A 236 10.63 5.05 -10.50
CA THR A 236 10.91 5.78 -9.27
C THR A 236 9.68 5.68 -8.38
N GLY A 237 9.80 6.11 -7.13
CA GLY A 237 8.64 6.18 -6.26
C GLY A 237 8.87 7.10 -5.08
N THR A 238 7.78 7.45 -4.42
CA THR A 238 7.80 8.32 -3.25
C THR A 238 6.68 7.93 -2.29
N ILE A 239 6.88 8.16 -1.00
CA ILE A 239 5.81 8.09 -0.02
C ILE A 239 5.29 9.49 0.23
N GLY A 240 3.99 9.60 0.42
CA GLY A 240 3.34 10.85 0.73
C GLY A 240 1.98 10.62 1.37
N LEU A 241 1.32 11.73 1.65
CA LEU A 241 -0.05 11.75 2.12
C LEU A 241 -0.97 12.16 0.98
N MET A 242 -2.02 11.37 0.77
CA MET A 242 -3.17 11.79 0.00
C MET A 242 -4.08 12.62 0.91
N GLU A 243 -4.35 13.85 0.49
CA GLU A 243 -5.02 14.86 1.31
C GLU A 243 -6.30 15.33 0.63
N LYS A 244 -7.37 15.48 1.43
CA LYS A 244 -8.67 15.94 0.96
C LYS A 244 -9.43 16.64 2.07
N THR A 245 -9.93 17.85 1.81
CA THR A 245 -10.60 18.69 2.81
C THR A 245 -12.11 18.42 2.95
N SER A 246 -12.72 17.74 1.99
CA SER A 246 -14.16 17.39 2.02
C SER A 246 -14.43 16.16 1.14
N VAL A 247 -15.56 15.47 1.36
CA VAL A 247 -15.91 14.23 0.64
C VAL A 247 -15.99 14.41 -0.88
N ASP A 248 -16.36 15.59 -1.36
CA ASP A 248 -16.49 15.90 -2.80
C ASP A 248 -15.36 16.81 -3.32
N GLY A 249 -14.39 17.16 -2.47
CA GLY A 249 -13.26 18.03 -2.83
C GLY A 249 -12.27 17.39 -3.80
N PRO A 250 -11.26 18.14 -4.27
CA PRO A 250 -10.12 17.55 -4.98
C PRO A 250 -9.22 16.80 -4.00
N CYS A 251 -8.66 15.67 -4.44
CA CYS A 251 -7.59 14.97 -3.75
C CYS A 251 -6.24 15.49 -4.25
N GLY A 252 -5.33 15.82 -3.33
CA GLY A 252 -3.91 16.13 -3.61
C GLY A 252 -2.99 15.04 -3.10
N PHE A 253 -1.69 15.14 -3.42
CA PHE A 253 -0.67 14.26 -2.85
C PHE A 253 0.56 15.07 -2.43
N ARG A 254 0.92 14.95 -1.15
CA ARG A 254 2.08 15.64 -0.58
C ARG A 254 3.20 14.64 -0.28
N PRO A 255 4.32 14.67 -1.04
CA PRO A 255 5.50 13.84 -0.75
C PRO A 255 6.07 14.14 0.65
N LEU A 256 6.66 13.12 1.28
CA LEU A 256 7.39 13.22 2.56
C LEU A 256 8.85 13.66 2.37
#